data_AF-A0A4W5MC70-F1
#
_entry.id   AF-A0A4W5MC70-F1
#
_cell.length_a   1.000
_cell.length_b   1.000
_cell.length_c   1.000
_cell.angle_alpha   90.00
_cell.angle_beta   90.00
_cell.angle_gamma   90.00
#
_symmetry.space_group_name_H-M   'P 1'
#
loop_
_entity.id
_entity.type
_entity.pdbx_description
1 polymer ?
#
loop_
_entity_poly.entity_id
_entity_poly.type
_entity_poly.pdbx_seq_one_letter_code
_entity_poly.pdbx_strand_id
1 'polypeptide(L)'
;MAMYQVKPVFGDNIKIELPTCMYKLPNIHAQRSGCSEHALQNGGTEVDPVFRDLEVRQDEIMRKLYELKAAVDGLAKTVTTPDADLDQTVTSLSQSPTATAFRGTADLDSLLGKDLGALRDIVINANPARPPLTLLVLHAMLCQCYRVLSSVHVHSSVSGVPAHLLSCLGPRHADSYVRQRFQLGFTLIWKDGEDGGEGWGWSETG
;
A
#
# COMPACT_ATOMS: atom_id res chain seq x y z
N MET A 1 -2.38 24.04 -52.62
CA MET A 1 -2.55 24.95 -51.46
C MET A 1 -2.49 24.12 -50.19
N ALA A 2 -1.45 24.27 -49.36
CA ALA A 2 -1.36 23.62 -48.05
C ALA A 2 -1.61 24.68 -46.97
N MET A 3 -2.82 24.73 -46.41
CA MET A 3 -3.25 25.82 -45.51
C MET A 3 -2.79 25.66 -44.05
N TYR A 4 -2.01 24.62 -43.73
CA TYR A 4 -1.50 24.39 -42.37
C TYR A 4 -0.08 23.83 -42.41
N GLN A 5 0.89 24.64 -42.83
CA GLN A 5 2.30 24.32 -42.63
C GLN A 5 2.80 25.05 -41.38
N VAL A 6 2.97 24.30 -40.29
CA VAL A 6 3.54 24.82 -39.05
C VAL A 6 5.05 24.92 -39.20
N LYS A 7 5.63 26.06 -38.84
CA LYS A 7 7.07 26.27 -38.88
C LYS A 7 7.75 25.29 -37.91
N PRO A 8 8.80 24.57 -38.33
CA PRO A 8 9.57 23.73 -37.42
C PRO A 8 10.12 24.58 -36.28
N VAL A 9 9.91 24.10 -35.04
CA VAL A 9 10.25 24.82 -33.80
C VAL A 9 11.76 24.82 -33.52
N PHE A 10 12.52 24.00 -34.25
CA PHE A 10 13.96 23.86 -34.10
C PHE A 10 14.63 24.19 -35.44
N GLY A 11 15.62 25.09 -35.40
CA GLY A 11 16.46 25.38 -36.56
C GLY A 11 17.40 24.21 -36.85
N ASP A 12 17.72 23.99 -38.13
CA ASP A 12 18.43 22.81 -38.66
C ASP A 12 19.84 22.53 -38.08
N ASN A 13 20.30 23.26 -37.06
CA ASN A 13 21.62 23.08 -36.46
C ASN A 13 21.61 23.33 -34.94
N ILE A 14 20.92 22.49 -34.18
CA ILE A 14 21.12 22.40 -32.72
C ILE A 14 22.21 21.37 -32.47
N LYS A 15 23.41 21.81 -32.11
CA LYS A 15 24.44 20.92 -31.53
C LYS A 15 24.02 20.58 -30.11
N ILE A 16 23.35 19.44 -29.96
CA ILE A 16 23.03 18.86 -28.66
C ILE A 16 24.27 18.05 -28.25
N GLU A 17 24.95 18.45 -27.17
CA GLU A 17 25.94 17.59 -26.54
C GLU A 17 25.20 16.59 -25.65
N LEU A 18 25.00 15.37 -26.17
CA LEU A 18 24.36 14.31 -25.40
C LEU A 18 25.39 13.66 -24.45
N PRO A 19 25.04 13.45 -23.18
CA PRO A 19 25.88 12.71 -22.25
C PRO A 19 26.15 11.28 -22.76
N THR A 20 27.41 10.86 -22.75
CA THR A 20 27.86 9.55 -23.24
C THR A 20 27.46 8.37 -22.34
N CYS A 21 26.75 8.60 -21.23
CA CYS A 21 26.44 7.56 -20.23
C CYS A 21 25.09 6.84 -20.45
N MET A 22 24.38 7.10 -21.56
CA MET A 22 23.05 6.55 -21.84
C MET A 22 23.05 5.61 -23.06
N TYR A 23 22.22 4.55 -23.01
CA TYR A 23 22.03 3.61 -24.11
C TYR A 23 21.57 4.33 -25.39
N LYS A 24 22.20 3.99 -26.53
CA LYS A 24 21.90 4.58 -27.82
C LYS A 24 20.74 3.82 -28.48
N LEU A 25 19.58 4.47 -28.60
CA LEU A 25 18.42 3.91 -29.31
C LEU A 25 18.52 4.17 -30.82
N PRO A 26 18.05 3.23 -31.67
CA PRO A 26 17.96 3.43 -33.12
C PRO A 26 17.03 4.62 -33.45
N ASN A 27 17.43 5.45 -34.41
CA ASN A 27 16.62 6.58 -34.86
C ASN A 27 15.49 6.09 -35.78
N ILE A 28 14.27 5.99 -35.25
CA ILE A 28 13.07 5.57 -35.97
C ILE A 28 12.54 6.62 -36.97
N HIS A 29 13.03 7.85 -36.93
CA HIS A 29 12.57 8.94 -37.81
C HIS A 29 13.41 9.10 -39.08
N ALA A 30 14.57 8.44 -39.17
CA ALA A 30 15.41 8.45 -40.37
C ALA A 30 14.85 7.54 -41.50
N GLN A 31 13.93 6.63 -41.16
CA GLN A 31 13.40 5.65 -42.10
C GLN A 31 12.08 6.13 -42.72
N ARG A 32 12.20 7.09 -43.65
CA ARG A 32 11.12 7.42 -44.58
C ARG A 32 11.61 7.33 -46.02
N SER A 33 12.03 6.14 -46.43
CA SER A 33 11.91 5.62 -47.80
C SER A 33 12.58 4.25 -47.86
N GLY A 34 11.85 3.22 -48.28
CA GLY A 34 12.42 1.90 -48.56
C GLY A 34 11.71 0.75 -47.85
N CYS A 35 10.72 0.20 -48.53
CA CYS A 35 10.26 -1.16 -48.32
C CYS A 35 11.37 -2.13 -48.77
N SER A 36 11.91 -2.95 -47.87
CA SER A 36 12.55 -4.23 -48.21
C SER A 36 12.81 -5.05 -46.94
N GLU A 37 11.96 -6.06 -46.76
CA GLU A 37 12.31 -7.43 -46.39
C GLU A 37 13.74 -7.69 -45.89
N HIS A 38 13.88 -8.06 -44.62
CA HIS A 38 14.85 -9.07 -44.23
C HIS A 38 14.12 -10.13 -43.39
N ALA A 39 13.64 -11.12 -44.12
CA ALA A 39 13.22 -12.40 -43.58
C ALA A 39 14.41 -13.12 -42.92
N LEU A 40 14.12 -13.75 -41.78
CA LEU A 40 14.64 -15.05 -41.35
C LEU A 40 16.16 -15.26 -41.41
N GLN A 41 16.83 -15.02 -40.27
CA GLN A 41 18.03 -15.77 -39.89
C GLN A 41 17.72 -16.59 -38.63
N ASN A 42 17.37 -17.84 -38.89
CA ASN A 42 17.35 -18.92 -37.91
C ASN A 42 18.81 -19.30 -37.61
N GLY A 43 19.21 -19.29 -36.34
CA GLY A 43 20.58 -19.65 -35.94
C GLY A 43 20.71 -19.82 -34.43
N GLY A 44 20.25 -20.98 -33.92
CA GLY A 44 20.64 -21.56 -32.63
C GLY A 44 20.58 -20.62 -31.42
N THR A 45 19.39 -20.45 -30.85
CA THR A 45 19.24 -19.85 -29.52
C THR A 45 19.87 -20.79 -28.48
N GLU A 46 21.17 -20.69 -28.30
CA GLU A 46 21.82 -21.11 -27.06
C GLU A 46 21.12 -20.32 -25.96
N VAL A 47 20.26 -20.99 -25.20
CA VAL A 47 19.60 -20.41 -24.04
C VAL A 47 20.74 -20.01 -23.10
N ASP A 48 21.02 -18.72 -23.03
CA ASP A 48 22.07 -18.14 -22.19
C ASP A 48 21.98 -18.80 -20.80
N PRO A 49 23.09 -19.35 -20.27
CA PRO A 49 23.09 -20.17 -19.04
C PRO A 49 22.35 -19.52 -17.87
N VAL A 50 22.33 -18.19 -17.82
CA VAL A 50 21.58 -17.40 -16.84
C VAL A 50 20.07 -17.66 -16.89
N PHE A 51 19.50 -17.83 -18.09
CA PHE A 51 18.07 -18.13 -18.25
C PHE A 51 17.71 -19.53 -17.79
N ARG A 52 18.61 -20.50 -18.02
CA ARG A 52 18.44 -21.87 -17.49
C ARG A 52 18.52 -21.91 -15.96
N ASP A 53 19.47 -21.20 -15.37
CA ASP A 53 19.61 -21.12 -13.91
C ASP A 53 18.38 -20.42 -13.28
N LEU A 54 17.83 -19.42 -13.97
CA LEU A 54 16.59 -18.77 -13.58
C LEU A 54 15.38 -19.71 -13.65
N GLU A 55 15.27 -20.51 -14.71
CA GLU A 55 14.20 -21.51 -14.88
C GLU A 55 14.24 -22.56 -13.76
N VAL A 56 15.43 -23.12 -13.50
CA VAL A 56 15.64 -24.08 -12.40
C VAL A 56 15.26 -23.49 -11.04
N ARG A 57 15.63 -22.22 -10.79
CA ARG A 57 15.28 -21.55 -9.53
C ARG A 57 13.77 -21.33 -9.40
N GLN A 58 13.09 -20.98 -10.50
CA GLN A 58 11.64 -20.81 -10.50
C GLN A 58 10.92 -22.14 -10.23
N ASP A 59 11.38 -23.24 -10.83
CA ASP A 59 10.84 -24.57 -10.58
C ASP A 59 11.04 -25.02 -9.13
N GLU A 60 12.19 -24.71 -8.53
CA GLU A 60 12.47 -25.01 -7.12
C GLU A 60 11.52 -24.23 -6.20
N ILE A 61 11.30 -22.94 -6.48
CA ILE A 61 10.37 -22.09 -5.72
C ILE A 61 8.94 -22.64 -5.84
N MET A 62 8.48 -22.97 -7.06
CA MET A 62 7.15 -23.54 -7.25
C MET A 62 6.98 -24.85 -6.46
N ARG A 63 7.99 -25.72 -6.47
CA ARG A 63 7.97 -26.97 -5.70
C ARG A 63 7.82 -26.72 -4.20
N LYS A 64 8.62 -25.81 -3.64
CA LYS A 64 8.55 -25.43 -2.22
C LYS A 64 7.18 -24.85 -1.85
N LEU A 65 6.60 -24.03 -2.73
CA LEU A 65 5.27 -23.47 -2.51
C LEU A 65 4.18 -24.55 -2.52
N TYR A 66 4.26 -25.53 -3.42
CA TYR A 66 3.31 -26.65 -3.44
C TYR A 66 3.43 -27.53 -2.19
N GLU A 67 4.65 -27.81 -1.74
CA GLU A 67 4.90 -28.56 -0.51
C GLU A 67 4.38 -27.82 0.73
N LEU A 68 4.67 -26.52 0.83
CA LEU A 68 4.19 -25.70 1.95
C LEU A 68 2.66 -25.60 1.93
N LYS A 69 2.04 -25.45 0.77
CA LYS A 69 0.59 -25.49 0.62
C LYS A 69 0.02 -26.83 1.11
N ALA A 70 0.63 -27.95 0.72
CA ALA A 70 0.18 -29.27 1.18
C ALA A 70 0.34 -29.43 2.70
N ALA A 71 1.42 -28.90 3.29
CA ALA A 71 1.64 -28.89 4.73
C ALA A 71 0.59 -28.03 5.47
N VAL A 72 0.27 -26.84 4.94
CA VAL A 72 -0.77 -25.96 5.48
C VAL A 72 -2.16 -26.59 5.36
N ASP A 73 -2.49 -27.20 4.22
CA ASP A 73 -3.75 -27.92 4.01
C ASP A 73 -3.86 -29.13 4.95
N GLY A 74 -2.74 -29.84 5.17
CA GLY A 74 -2.65 -30.93 6.15
C GLY A 74 -2.85 -30.44 7.58
N LEU A 75 -2.23 -29.30 7.94
CA LEU A 75 -2.38 -28.68 9.25
C LEU A 75 -3.80 -28.13 9.48
N ALA A 76 -4.42 -27.53 8.47
CA ALA A 76 -5.81 -27.07 8.55
C ALA A 76 -6.77 -28.24 8.85
N LYS A 77 -6.51 -29.41 8.24
CA LYS A 77 -7.28 -30.64 8.51
C LYS A 77 -7.06 -31.20 9.92
N THR A 78 -5.89 -31.01 10.52
CA THR A 78 -5.60 -31.49 11.89
C THR A 78 -6.00 -30.49 12.98
N VAL A 79 -6.03 -29.19 12.67
CA VAL A 79 -6.45 -28.12 13.58
C VAL A 79 -7.98 -27.97 13.64
N THR A 80 -8.72 -28.50 12.66
CA THR A 80 -10.18 -28.57 12.72
C THR A 80 -10.60 -29.72 13.64
N THR A 81 -10.66 -29.45 14.94
CA THR A 81 -11.43 -30.27 15.90
C THR A 81 -12.88 -30.34 15.42
N PRO A 82 -13.52 -31.52 15.35
CA PRO A 82 -14.88 -31.65 14.90
C PRO A 82 -15.82 -31.34 16.07
N ASP A 83 -16.19 -30.08 16.23
CA ASP A 83 -17.45 -29.75 16.89
C ASP A 83 -18.01 -28.44 16.34
N ALA A 84 -19.33 -28.43 16.15
CA ALA A 84 -20.19 -27.34 15.68
C ALA A 84 -20.07 -26.89 14.21
N ASP A 85 -20.84 -27.59 13.36
CA ASP A 85 -21.80 -27.05 12.39
C ASP A 85 -21.59 -25.59 11.94
N LEU A 86 -21.06 -25.36 10.72
CA LEU A 86 -21.42 -24.17 9.95
C LEU A 86 -21.22 -24.34 8.44
N ASP A 87 -22.27 -23.94 7.75
CA ASP A 87 -22.66 -24.19 6.37
C ASP A 87 -21.63 -23.82 5.29
N GLN A 88 -21.68 -24.59 4.21
CA GLN A 88 -20.93 -24.39 2.99
C GLN A 88 -21.51 -23.21 2.21
N THR A 89 -20.71 -22.15 2.02
CA THR A 89 -20.85 -21.30 0.83
C THR A 89 -19.50 -21.03 0.21
N VAL A 90 -18.99 -22.05 -0.48
CA VAL A 90 -18.12 -21.87 -1.64
C VAL A 90 -19.03 -21.39 -2.77
N THR A 91 -18.99 -20.11 -3.14
CA THR A 91 -19.41 -19.68 -4.49
C THR A 91 -18.75 -18.35 -4.88
N SER A 92 -17.93 -18.46 -5.93
CA SER A 92 -17.61 -17.44 -6.94
C SER A 92 -16.54 -16.39 -6.63
N LEU A 93 -15.31 -16.75 -6.99
CA LEU A 93 -14.30 -15.82 -7.47
C LEU A 93 -14.79 -15.17 -8.78
N SER A 94 -15.18 -13.91 -8.73
CA SER A 94 -15.18 -12.99 -9.87
C SER A 94 -15.39 -11.58 -9.35
N GLN A 95 -14.32 -10.82 -9.12
CA GLN A 95 -14.41 -9.37 -9.06
C GLN A 95 -13.06 -8.70 -9.39
N SER A 96 -13.10 -7.98 -10.51
CA SER A 96 -12.16 -6.98 -10.99
C SER A 96 -11.68 -6.02 -9.87
N PRO A 97 -10.46 -5.45 -9.93
CA PRO A 97 -10.00 -4.48 -8.96
C PRO A 97 -10.65 -3.11 -9.22
N THR A 98 -11.94 -2.98 -8.94
CA THR A 98 -12.57 -1.68 -8.75
C THR A 98 -12.54 -1.36 -7.28
N ALA A 99 -11.70 -0.39 -6.91
CA ALA A 99 -11.59 0.29 -5.61
C ALA A 99 -12.62 -0.20 -4.57
N THR A 100 -12.27 -1.24 -3.82
CA THR A 100 -13.10 -1.75 -2.74
C THR A 100 -13.09 -0.71 -1.62
N ALA A 101 -14.17 0.08 -1.57
CA ALA A 101 -14.49 0.86 -0.39
C ALA A 101 -14.70 -0.12 0.78
N PHE A 102 -13.82 -0.05 1.77
CA PHE A 102 -13.87 -0.82 3.01
C PHE A 102 -15.29 -0.85 3.59
N ARG A 103 -15.94 -2.01 3.59
CA ARG A 103 -17.36 -2.14 3.93
C ARG A 103 -17.51 -2.85 5.28
N GLY A 104 -17.14 -2.16 6.35
CA GLY A 104 -17.51 -2.52 7.73
C GLY A 104 -16.58 -3.50 8.46
N THR A 105 -17.04 -3.97 9.61
CA THR A 105 -16.23 -4.66 10.64
C THR A 105 -15.59 -5.97 10.18
N ALA A 106 -16.29 -6.75 9.34
CA ALA A 106 -15.79 -8.03 8.85
C ALA A 106 -14.52 -7.88 8.00
N ASP A 107 -14.36 -6.74 7.33
CA ASP A 107 -13.17 -6.40 6.55
C ASP A 107 -11.99 -6.05 7.48
N LEU A 108 -12.28 -5.32 8.57
CA LEU A 108 -11.29 -4.95 9.58
C LEU A 108 -10.77 -6.16 10.37
N ASP A 109 -11.65 -7.10 10.73
CA ASP A 109 -11.29 -8.37 11.38
C ASP A 109 -10.50 -9.29 10.44
N SER A 110 -10.74 -9.19 9.13
CA SER A 110 -9.98 -9.95 8.12
C SER A 110 -8.57 -9.39 7.94
N LEU A 111 -8.38 -8.07 8.10
CA LEU A 111 -7.07 -7.42 7.97
C LEU A 111 -6.22 -7.42 9.23
N LEU A 112 -6.83 -7.13 10.39
CA LEU A 112 -6.13 -6.99 11.67
C LEU A 112 -6.20 -8.27 12.52
N GLY A 113 -6.93 -9.28 12.03
CA GLY A 113 -7.25 -10.50 12.76
C GLY A 113 -8.53 -10.38 13.58
N LYS A 114 -9.07 -11.52 14.03
CA LYS A 114 -10.24 -11.57 14.90
C LYS A 114 -9.82 -11.27 16.34
N ASP A 115 -9.99 -10.03 16.79
CA ASP A 115 -10.03 -9.76 18.23
C ASP A 115 -11.47 -9.92 18.67
N LEU A 116 -11.66 -10.70 19.73
CA LEU A 116 -12.96 -11.15 20.26
C LEU A 116 -13.76 -10.00 20.91
N GLY A 117 -14.11 -8.97 20.14
CA GLY A 117 -14.90 -7.82 20.59
C GLY A 117 -14.12 -6.75 21.34
N ALA A 118 -12.78 -6.77 21.30
CA ALA A 118 -11.96 -5.68 21.83
C ALA A 118 -11.90 -4.51 20.84
N LEU A 119 -12.04 -3.28 21.35
CA LEU A 119 -11.86 -2.07 20.55
C LEU A 119 -10.41 -1.99 20.06
N ARG A 120 -10.21 -1.83 18.75
CA ARG A 120 -8.89 -1.67 18.14
C ARG A 120 -8.41 -0.22 18.34
N ASP A 121 -7.48 0.02 19.26
CA ASP A 121 -7.02 1.38 19.59
C ASP A 121 -5.76 1.77 18.81
N ILE A 122 -5.77 2.96 18.21
CA ILE A 122 -4.66 3.56 17.48
C ILE A 122 -4.22 4.80 18.25
N VAL A 123 -2.99 4.79 18.76
CA VAL A 123 -2.41 5.94 19.46
C VAL A 123 -1.33 6.56 18.59
N ILE A 124 -1.47 7.85 18.28
CA ILE A 124 -0.55 8.61 17.44
C ILE A 124 0.00 9.77 18.25
N ASN A 125 1.33 9.87 18.30
CA ASN A 125 2.02 11.05 18.82
C ASN A 125 2.35 12.00 17.66
N ALA A 126 2.04 13.28 17.81
CA ALA A 126 2.30 14.30 16.81
C ALA A 126 2.82 15.60 17.44
N ASN A 127 3.70 16.30 16.73
CA ASN A 127 4.18 17.61 17.14
C ASN A 127 3.17 18.70 16.72
N PRO A 128 2.69 19.55 17.65
CA PRO A 128 1.76 20.64 17.32
C PRO A 128 2.37 21.72 16.41
N ALA A 129 3.70 21.87 16.39
CA ALA A 129 4.38 22.78 15.47
C ALA A 129 4.35 22.29 14.01
N ARG A 130 4.17 20.98 13.81
CA ARG A 130 4.11 20.33 12.50
C ARG A 130 2.93 19.35 12.45
N PRO A 131 1.68 19.85 12.41
CA PRO A 131 0.50 19.01 12.49
C PRO A 131 0.40 18.08 11.26
N PRO A 132 0.19 16.77 11.43
CA PRO A 132 0.12 15.82 10.32
C PRO A 132 -1.24 15.93 9.61
N LEU A 133 -1.34 16.85 8.64
CA LEU A 133 -2.58 17.10 7.89
C LEU A 133 -3.12 15.86 7.17
N THR A 134 -2.24 15.05 6.59
CA THR A 134 -2.61 13.79 5.91
C THR A 134 -3.36 12.85 6.85
N LEU A 135 -2.95 12.80 8.13
CA LEU A 135 -3.56 11.94 9.13
C LEU A 135 -4.95 12.42 9.54
N LEU A 136 -5.18 13.73 9.54
CA LEU A 136 -6.53 14.29 9.75
C LEU A 136 -7.48 13.95 8.60
N VAL A 137 -6.98 13.95 7.35
CA VAL A 137 -7.77 13.52 6.19
C VAL A 137 -8.09 12.03 6.28
N LEU A 138 -7.09 11.20 6.62
CA LEU A 138 -7.29 9.77 6.83
C LEU A 138 -8.29 9.49 7.95
N HIS A 139 -8.21 10.23 9.05
CA HIS A 139 -9.19 10.14 10.13
C HIS A 139 -10.62 10.43 9.65
N ALA A 140 -10.80 11.51 8.86
CA ALA A 140 -12.10 11.83 8.28
C ALA A 140 -12.63 10.74 7.34
N MET A 141 -11.74 10.04 6.62
CA MET A 141 -12.10 8.89 5.79
C MET A 141 -12.45 7.66 6.65
N LEU A 142 -11.68 7.40 7.71
CA LEU A 142 -11.95 6.30 8.64
C LEU A 142 -13.30 6.47 9.33
N CYS A 143 -13.67 7.69 9.70
CA CYS A 143 -14.98 8.01 10.28
C CYS A 143 -16.16 7.76 9.31
N GLN A 144 -15.94 7.73 8.00
CA GLN A 144 -16.98 7.41 7.01
C GLN A 144 -17.19 5.90 6.87
N CYS A 145 -16.12 5.12 7.05
CA CYS A 145 -16.17 3.66 6.89
C CYS A 145 -16.45 2.94 8.21
N TYR A 146 -16.05 3.54 9.34
CA TYR A 146 -16.04 2.89 10.65
C TYR A 146 -16.57 3.79 11.76
N ARG A 147 -17.02 3.16 12.85
CA ARG A 147 -17.38 3.85 14.08
C ARG A 147 -16.12 4.13 14.89
N VAL A 148 -15.54 5.31 14.71
CA VAL A 148 -14.27 5.71 15.33
C VAL A 148 -14.52 6.51 16.63
N LEU A 149 -13.94 6.06 17.73
CA LEU A 149 -13.87 6.82 18.99
C LEU A 149 -12.63 7.72 18.94
N SER A 150 -12.85 9.02 18.78
CA SER A 150 -11.76 9.99 18.61
C SER A 150 -11.44 10.72 19.90
N SER A 151 -10.17 10.77 20.29
CA SER A 151 -9.70 11.50 21.48
C SER A 151 -8.42 12.28 21.19
N VAL A 152 -8.30 13.46 21.81
CA VAL A 152 -7.13 14.34 21.68
C VAL A 152 -6.59 14.65 23.07
N HIS A 153 -5.30 14.37 23.27
CA HIS A 153 -4.58 14.65 24.51
C HIS A 153 -3.39 15.57 24.23
N VAL A 154 -2.94 16.26 25.28
CA VAL A 154 -1.73 17.09 25.26
C VAL A 154 -0.76 16.50 26.26
N HIS A 155 0.46 16.21 25.81
CA HIS A 155 1.54 15.73 26.65
C HIS A 155 2.21 16.90 27.38
N SER A 156 2.76 16.65 28.56
CA SER A 156 3.43 17.68 29.39
C SER A 156 4.65 18.33 28.74
N SER A 157 5.23 17.70 27.70
CA SER A 157 6.34 18.28 26.93
C SER A 157 5.94 19.48 26.08
N VAL A 158 4.63 19.70 25.87
CA VAL A 158 4.12 20.85 25.11
C VAL A 158 3.53 21.87 26.08
N SER A 159 4.02 23.11 26.03
CA SER A 159 3.56 24.20 26.89
C SER A 159 2.21 24.81 26.45
N GLY A 160 1.85 24.68 25.17
CA GLY A 160 0.55 25.14 24.67
C GLY A 160 0.23 24.61 23.28
N VAL A 161 -1.01 24.17 23.09
CA VAL A 161 -1.53 23.70 21.79
C VAL A 161 -2.67 24.64 21.36
N PRO A 162 -2.63 25.16 20.12
CA PRO A 162 -3.73 25.96 19.57
C PRO A 162 -5.10 25.27 19.66
N ALA A 163 -6.16 26.05 19.93
CA ALA A 163 -7.51 25.51 20.12
C ALA A 163 -8.02 24.69 18.92
N HIS A 164 -7.67 25.08 17.69
CA HIS A 164 -8.05 24.36 16.47
C HIS A 164 -7.45 22.95 16.39
N LEU A 165 -6.27 22.73 16.96
CA LEU A 165 -5.62 21.42 17.06
C LEU A 165 -6.21 20.56 18.18
N LEU A 166 -6.78 21.18 19.22
CA LEU A 166 -7.51 20.45 20.27
C LEU A 166 -8.87 19.93 19.78
N SER A 167 -9.45 20.60 18.79
CA SER A 167 -10.73 20.24 18.16
C SER A 167 -10.59 19.61 16.77
N CYS A 168 -9.37 19.20 16.37
CA CYS A 168 -9.10 18.75 15.00
C CYS A 168 -9.81 17.45 14.61
N LEU A 169 -10.12 16.58 15.57
CA LEU A 169 -10.82 15.31 15.35
C LEU A 169 -12.34 15.41 15.52
N GLY A 170 -12.90 16.63 15.64
CA GLY A 170 -14.32 16.87 15.82
C GLY A 170 -14.80 16.89 17.28
N PRO A 171 -16.12 16.87 17.51
CA PRO A 171 -16.71 16.94 18.85
C PRO A 171 -16.26 15.75 19.70
N ARG A 172 -15.88 15.99 20.95
CA ARG A 172 -15.61 14.90 21.90
C ARG A 172 -16.90 14.10 22.09
N HIS A 173 -16.85 12.82 21.80
CA HIS A 173 -17.97 11.93 22.10
C HIS A 173 -18.14 11.85 23.61
N ALA A 174 -19.25 12.43 24.11
CA ALA A 174 -19.63 12.37 25.51
C ALA A 174 -19.84 10.92 25.99
N ASP A 175 -20.18 10.02 25.06
CA ASP A 175 -20.43 8.59 25.31
C ASP A 175 -19.17 7.70 25.26
N SER A 176 -18.02 8.19 25.74
CA SER A 176 -16.76 7.44 25.78
C SER A 176 -16.83 6.16 26.63
N TYR A 177 -17.85 6.03 27.48
CA TYR A 177 -18.11 4.88 28.35
C TYR A 177 -18.59 3.63 27.62
N VAL A 178 -19.08 3.72 26.37
CA VAL A 178 -19.51 2.54 25.60
C VAL A 178 -18.50 2.17 24.52
N ARG A 179 -17.25 1.90 24.93
CA ARG A 179 -16.15 1.49 24.04
C ARG A 179 -16.52 0.32 23.12
N GLN A 180 -17.38 -0.58 23.59
CA GLN A 180 -17.89 -1.75 22.86
C GLN A 180 -18.77 -1.42 21.64
N ARG A 181 -19.24 -0.17 21.50
CA ARG A 181 -20.02 0.27 20.33
C ARG A 181 -19.17 0.83 19.21
N PHE A 182 -17.90 1.12 19.49
CA PHE A 182 -16.95 1.63 18.53
C PHE A 182 -16.12 0.46 17.97
N GLN A 183 -15.66 0.62 16.73
CA GLN A 183 -14.89 -0.38 16.00
C GLN A 183 -13.40 -0.06 16.08
N LEU A 184 -13.07 1.24 16.09
CA LEU A 184 -11.72 1.76 16.18
C LEU A 184 -11.64 2.85 17.26
N GLY A 185 -10.59 2.82 18.06
CA GLY A 185 -10.13 3.93 18.89
C GLY A 185 -9.08 4.71 18.13
N PHE A 186 -9.18 6.04 18.15
CA PHE A 186 -8.23 6.93 17.51
C PHE A 186 -7.84 8.01 18.51
N THR A 187 -6.62 7.93 18.99
CA THR A 187 -6.09 8.79 20.04
C THR A 187 -4.90 9.58 19.50
N LEU A 188 -5.07 10.91 19.39
CA LEU A 188 -4.00 11.81 19.00
C LEU A 188 -3.41 12.48 20.24
N ILE A 189 -2.10 12.38 20.43
CA ILE A 189 -1.38 12.98 21.54
C ILE A 189 -0.44 14.04 20.97
N TRP A 190 -0.69 15.30 21.31
CA TRP A 190 0.21 16.40 21.01
C TRP A 190 1.42 16.30 21.94
N LYS A 191 2.57 15.92 21.38
CA LYS A 191 3.82 15.73 22.09
C LYS A 191 4.93 16.41 21.31
N ASP A 192 5.78 17.16 21.99
CA ASP A 192 7.00 17.66 21.37
C ASP A 192 7.93 16.48 21.10
N GLY A 193 8.27 16.29 19.83
CA GLY A 193 9.18 15.24 19.41
C GLY A 193 10.60 15.74 19.61
N GLU A 194 11.42 14.97 20.33
CA GLU A 194 12.87 15.09 20.16
C GLU A 194 13.16 14.94 18.67
N ASP A 195 13.88 15.91 18.10
CA ASP A 195 14.25 15.92 16.69
C ASP A 195 14.74 14.54 16.25
N GLY A 196 14.23 14.08 15.10
CA GLY A 196 14.35 12.70 14.64
C GLY A 196 15.73 12.08 14.83
N GLY A 197 15.79 11.15 15.79
CA GLY A 197 16.67 9.99 15.74
C GLY A 197 15.82 8.78 15.42
N GLU A 198 16.12 8.12 14.32
CA GLU A 198 15.52 6.84 13.92
C GLU A 198 15.59 5.85 15.10
N GLY A 199 14.43 5.49 15.66
CA GLY A 199 14.40 4.63 16.84
C GLY A 199 12.98 4.33 17.25
N TRP A 200 12.35 3.37 16.58
CA TRP A 200 11.12 2.74 17.08
C TRP A 200 11.47 1.95 18.35
N GLY A 201 11.42 2.62 19.50
CA GLY A 201 11.60 2.00 20.81
C GLY A 201 10.31 1.31 21.24
N TRP A 202 10.26 -0.02 21.09
CA TRP A 202 9.28 -0.85 21.78
C TRP A 202 9.59 -0.79 23.28
N SER A 203 8.63 -0.37 24.09
CA SER A 203 8.69 -0.59 25.54
C SER A 203 8.02 -1.93 25.84
N GLU A 204 8.83 -2.97 26.06
CA GLU A 204 8.39 -4.17 26.77
C GLU A 204 8.19 -3.82 28.24
N THR A 205 6.96 -3.98 28.73
CA THR A 205 6.66 -3.99 30.16
C THR A 205 6.96 -5.39 30.71
N GLY A 206 7.81 -5.45 31.73
CA GLY A 206 8.08 -6.66 32.53
C GLY A 206 6.99 -7.00 33.54
#